data_AF-A0A2N2AC12-F1
#
_entry.id   AF-A0A2N2AC12-F1
#
_cell.length_a   1.000
_cell.length_b   1.000
_cell.length_c   1.000
_cell.angle_alpha   90.00
_cell.angle_beta   90.00
_cell.angle_gamma   90.00
#
_symmetry.space_group_name_H-M   'P 1'
#
loop_
_entity.id
_entity.type
_entity.pdbx_description
1 polymer ?
#
loop_
_entity_poly.entity_id
_entity_poly.type
_entity_poly.pdbx_seq_one_letter_code
_entity_poly.pdbx_strand_id
1 'polypeptide(L)' 'MLITPFQLMLRQKVVPPAQIRQATSCSRSTLWRWQKGASFPEKPQAEALIALFSEAGQELDFNGIYQASVDVGDEK' A
#
# COMPACT_ATOMS: atom_id res chain seq x y z
N MET A 1 -2.83 -5.26 -15.90
CA MET A 1 -1.50 -5.26 -15.22
C MET A 1 -1.72 -5.74 -13.80
N LEU A 2 -0.96 -6.75 -13.35
CA LEU A 2 -1.06 -7.23 -11.97
C LEU A 2 -0.36 -6.27 -11.00
N ILE A 3 -1.06 -5.86 -9.94
CA ILE A 3 -0.54 -5.05 -8.84
C ILE A 3 -0.90 -5.69 -7.49
N THR A 4 -0.24 -5.25 -6.42
CA THR A 4 -0.61 -5.70 -5.07
C THR A 4 -1.88 -4.99 -4.57
N PRO A 5 -2.71 -5.63 -3.74
CA PRO A 5 -3.83 -4.97 -3.06
C PRO A 5 -3.41 -3.65 -2.39
N PHE A 6 -2.26 -3.63 -1.73
CA PHE A 6 -1.68 -2.42 -1.15
C PHE A 6 -1.49 -1.30 -2.18
N GLN A 7 -0.93 -1.61 -3.36
CA GLN A 7 -0.76 -0.63 -4.44
C GLN A 7 -2.11 -0.08 -4.93
N LEU A 8 -3.14 -0.91 -5.01
CA LEU A 8 -4.48 -0.48 -5.36
C LEU A 8 -5.02 0.49 -4.31
N MET A 9 -4.92 0.14 -3.03
CA MET A 9 -5.39 0.97 -1.91
C MET A 9 -4.67 2.33 -1.87
N LEU A 10 -3.37 2.36 -2.17
CA LEU A 10 -2.61 3.61 -2.31
C LEU A 10 -3.10 4.48 -3.48
N ARG A 11 -3.46 3.87 -4.62
CA ARG A 11 -4.00 4.58 -5.79
C ARG A 11 -5.39 5.15 -5.53
N GLN A 12 -6.23 4.37 -4.84
CA GLN A 12 -7.59 4.76 -4.45
C GLN A 12 -7.62 5.74 -3.28
N LYS A 13 -6.47 5.95 -2.61
CA LYS A 13 -6.34 6.84 -1.44
C LYS A 13 -7.32 6.47 -0.32
N VAL A 14 -7.51 5.17 -0.09
CA VAL A 14 -8.41 4.65 0.96
C VAL A 14 -8.03 5.23 2.33
N VAL A 15 -6.71 5.33 2.59
CA VAL A 15 -6.15 6.08 3.71
C VAL A 15 -5.38 7.30 3.17
N PRO A 16 -5.52 8.49 3.79
CA PRO A 16 -4.78 9.68 3.38
C PRO A 16 -3.25 9.45 3.39
N PRO A 17 -2.52 9.86 2.33
CA PRO A 17 -1.05 9.71 2.27
C PRO A 17 -0.30 10.32 3.46
N ALA A 18 -0.87 11.36 4.08
CA ALA A 18 -0.30 11.97 5.28
C ALA A 18 -0.28 11.00 6.48
N GLN A 19 -1.38 10.28 6.71
CA GLN A 19 -1.51 9.31 7.80
C GLN A 19 -0.59 8.11 7.57
N ILE A 20 -0.51 7.62 6.32
CA ILE A 20 0.38 6.52 5.96
C ILE A 20 1.84 6.87 6.30
N ARG A 21 2.31 8.05 5.88
CA ARG A 21 3.68 8.50 6.19
C ARG A 21 3.93 8.64 7.69
N GLN A 22 2.93 9.10 8.43
CA GLN A 22 3.03 9.24 9.88
C GLN A 22 3.16 7.87 10.56
N ALA A 23 2.34 6.90 10.17
CA ALA A 23 2.37 5.54 10.71
C ALA A 23 3.68 4.81 10.37
N THR A 24 4.22 4.98 9.17
CA THR A 24 5.40 4.24 8.71
C THR A 24 6.71 5.02 8.80
N SER A 25 6.68 6.27 9.28
CA SER A 25 7.82 7.22 9.26
C SER A 25 8.52 7.32 7.90
N CYS A 26 7.79 7.19 6.79
CA CYS A 26 8.38 7.12 5.45
C CYS A 26 8.31 8.48 4.72
N SER A 27 9.22 8.68 3.76
CA SER A 27 9.22 9.87 2.92
C SER A 27 8.11 9.83 1.86
N ARG A 28 7.74 11.00 1.31
CA ARG A 28 6.81 11.10 0.18
C ARG A 28 7.32 10.29 -1.04
N SER A 29 8.63 10.36 -1.31
CA SER A 29 9.25 9.64 -2.43
C SER A 29 9.22 8.12 -2.21
N THR A 30 9.38 7.66 -0.97
CA THR A 30 9.24 6.23 -0.63
C THR A 30 7.79 5.76 -0.83
N LEU A 31 6.81 6.51 -0.34
CA LEU A 31 5.39 6.18 -0.55
C LEU A 31 5.01 6.15 -2.04
N TRP A 32 5.53 7.10 -2.83
CA TRP A 32 5.32 7.11 -4.28
C TRP A 32 5.95 5.88 -4.95
N ARG A 33 7.15 5.47 -4.54
CA ARG A 33 7.78 4.23 -5.04
C ARG A 33 6.97 2.99 -4.69
N TRP A 34 6.40 2.92 -3.48
CA TRP A 34 5.49 1.84 -3.10
C TRP A 34 4.26 1.78 -4.00
N GLN A 35 3.60 2.91 -4.23
CA GLN A 35 2.42 3.01 -5.11
C GLN A 35 2.70 2.55 -6.55
N LYS A 36 3.94 2.77 -7.03
CA LYS A 36 4.40 2.35 -8.36
C LYS A 36 4.95 0.92 -8.41
N GLY A 37 5.12 0.27 -7.27
CA GLY A 37 5.77 -1.05 -7.18
C GLY A 37 7.27 -1.04 -7.46
N ALA A 38 7.91 0.12 -7.38
CA ALA A 38 9.36 0.24 -7.53
C ALA A 38 10.11 -0.22 -6.26
N SER A 39 9.43 -0.25 -5.11
CA SER A 39 9.93 -0.81 -3.86
C SER A 39 8.76 -1.25 -3.00
N PHE A 40 9.04 -1.98 -1.92
CA PHE A 40 8.04 -2.41 -0.94
C PHE A 40 8.41 -1.93 0.47
N PRO A 41 7.44 -1.81 1.39
CA PRO A 41 7.71 -1.45 2.79
C PRO A 41 8.50 -2.57 3.50
N GLU A 42 9.36 -2.16 4.43
CA GLU A 42 10.04 -3.10 5.33
C GLU A 42 9.04 -3.72 6.32
N LYS A 43 9.42 -4.83 6.96
CA LYS A 43 8.52 -5.58 7.85
C LYS A 43 7.85 -4.71 8.94
N PRO A 44 8.55 -3.83 9.68
CA PRO A 44 7.90 -2.99 10.70
C PRO A 44 6.90 -2.00 10.08
N GLN A 45 7.18 -1.52 8.87
CA GLN A 45 6.29 -0.63 8.13
C GLN A 45 5.06 -1.40 7.63
N ALA A 46 5.25 -2.63 7.15
CA ALA A 46 4.15 -3.49 6.73
C ALA A 46 3.20 -3.82 7.89
N GLU A 47 3.72 -4.11 9.08
CA GLU A 47 2.91 -4.31 10.29
C GLU A 47 2.10 -3.05 10.64
N ALA A 48 2.72 -1.87 10.60
CA ALA A 48 2.01 -0.60 10.83
C ALA A 48 0.94 -0.32 9.77
N LEU A 49 1.20 -0.67 8.51
CA LEU A 49 0.22 -0.53 7.42
C LEU A 49 -0.97 -1.47 7.63
N ILE A 50 -0.73 -2.73 7.96
CA ILE A 50 -1.78 -3.72 8.23
C ILE A 50 -2.73 -3.21 9.33
N ALA A 51 -2.16 -2.71 10.44
CA ALA A 51 -2.96 -2.12 11.52
C ALA A 51 -3.77 -0.91 11.03
N LEU A 52 -3.12 0.04 10.35
CA LEU A 52 -3.76 1.27 9.86
C LEU A 52 -4.90 1.01 8.88
N PHE A 53 -4.72 0.07 7.94
CA PHE A 53 -5.75 -0.27 6.97
C PHE A 53 -6.89 -1.08 7.61
N SER A 54 -6.59 -1.94 8.58
CA SER A 54 -7.60 -2.65 9.38
C SER A 54 -8.48 -1.68 10.18
N GLU A 55 -7.90 -0.65 10.79
CA GLU A 55 -8.65 0.43 11.46
C GLU A 55 -9.58 1.20 10.51
N ALA A 56 -9.20 1.30 9.22
CA ALA A 56 -10.02 1.89 8.17
C ALA A 56 -11.04 0.91 7.55
N GLY A 57 -11.19 -0.30 8.12
CA GLY A 57 -12.11 -1.33 7.66
C GLY A 57 -11.66 -2.06 6.40
N GLN A 58 -10.36 -2.04 6.09
CA GLN A 58 -9.78 -2.75 4.95
C GLN A 58 -9.01 -3.98 5.43
N GLU A 59 -9.26 -5.13 4.80
CA GLU A 59 -8.45 -6.32 5.02
C GLU A 59 -7.13 -6.21 4.23
N LEU A 60 -6.03 -6.03 4.96
CA LEU A 60 -4.68 -6.03 4.41
C LEU A 60 -3.79 -6.96 5.23
N ASP A 61 -3.06 -7.84 4.57
CA ASP A 61 -2.07 -8.73 5.17
C ASP A 61 -0.72 -8.61 4.44
N PHE A 62 0.27 -9.40 4.85
CA PHE A 62 1.59 -9.40 4.20
C PHE A 62 1.51 -9.80 2.71
N ASN A 63 0.61 -10.72 2.34
CA ASN A 63 0.44 -11.10 0.94
C ASN A 63 -0.16 -9.93 0.13
N GLY A 64 -1.12 -9.20 0.71
CA GLY A 64 -1.68 -7.99 0.11
C GLY A 64 -0.65 -6.88 -0.09
N ILE A 65 0.45 -6.88 0.65
CA ILE A 65 1.56 -5.93 0.50
C ILE A 65 2.55 -6.39 -0.57
N TYR A 66 2.94 -7.67 -0.58
CA TYR A 66 4.07 -8.15 -1.38
C TYR A 66 3.69 -8.98 -2.62
N GLN A 67 2.48 -9.55 -2.67
CA GLN A 67 2.03 -10.43 -3.76
C GLN A 67 1.07 -9.69 -4.68
N ALA A 68 1.41 -9.64 -5.96
CA ALA A 68 0.53 -9.09 -6.98
C ALA A 68 -0.61 -10.08 -7.26
N SER A 69 -1.84 -9.66 -6.98
CA SER A 69 -3.05 -10.49 -7.11
C SER A 69 -4.23 -9.74 -7.72
N VAL A 70 -4.14 -8.42 -7.87
CA VAL A 70 -5.19 -7.58 -8.44
C VAL A 70 -4.83 -7.28 -9.89
N ASP A 71 -5.69 -7.67 -10.83
CA ASP A 71 -5.57 -7.21 -12.21
C ASP A 71 -6.30 -5.88 -12.39
N VAL A 72 -5.52 -4.82 -12.56
CA VAL A 72 -6.00 -3.55 -13.10
C VAL A 72 -5.76 -3.60 -14.59
N GLY A 73 -6.76 -4.08 -15.33
CA GLY A 73 -6.72 -4.11 -16.79
C GLY A 73 -6.30 -2.76 -17.38
N ASP A 74 -5.67 -2.78 -18.55
CA ASP A 74 -5.36 -1.58 -19.31
C ASP A 74 -6.68 -0.84 -19.61
N GLU A 75 -7.00 0.20 -18.84
CA GLU A 75 -7.99 1.20 -19.26
C GLU A 75 -7.41 1.87 -20.51
N LYS A 76 -7.95 1.47 -21.67
CA LYS A 76 -7.72 2.11 -22.97
C LYS A 76 -8.21 3.55 -22.98
#